data_AF-A0A8C0C0G1-F1
#
_entry.id   AF-A0A8C0C0G1-F1
#
_cell.length_a   1.000
_cell.length_b   1.000
_cell.length_c   1.000
_cell.angle_alpha   90.00
_cell.angle_beta   90.00
_cell.angle_gamma   90.00
#
_symmetry.space_group_name_H-M   'P 1'
#
loop_
_entity.id
_entity.type
_entity.pdbx_description
1 polymer ?
#
loop_
_entity_poly.entity_id
_entity_poly.type
_entity_poly.pdbx_seq_one_letter_code
_entity_poly.pdbx_strand_id
1 'polypeptide(L)' 'MEKTFLVAHVPLERTWGGDDEDRIIGGYPCIPFSQPWQVYIYSPVRCGGILLRDNWVLTAAHCN' A
#
# COMPACT_ATOMS: atom_id res chain seq x y z
N MET A 1 21.05 10.98 1.36
CA MET A 1 20.24 10.19 2.31
C MET A 1 19.15 9.56 1.49
N GLU A 2 19.38 8.30 1.13
CA GLU A 2 18.52 7.50 0.27
C GLU A 2 17.15 7.44 0.95
N LYS A 3 16.18 8.19 0.43
CA LYS A 3 14.80 8.08 0.89
C LYS A 3 14.32 6.73 0.41
N THR A 4 14.54 5.70 1.21
CA THR A 4 13.94 4.39 1.04
C THR A 4 12.44 4.60 1.18
N PHE A 5 11.80 4.90 0.05
CA PHE A 5 10.37 4.77 -0.08
C PHE A 5 10.10 3.30 0.20
N LEU A 6 9.42 3.02 1.30
CA LEU A 6 8.72 1.75 1.46
C LEU A 6 7.56 1.76 0.46
N VAL A 7 7.88 1.70 -0.84
CA VAL A 7 7.04 0.94 -1.75
C VAL A 7 7.10 -0.46 -1.15
N ALA A 8 5.95 -1.02 -0.78
CA ALA A 8 5.87 -2.41 -0.43
C ALA A 8 6.52 -3.18 -1.59
N HIS A 9 7.78 -3.57 -1.42
CA HIS A 9 8.41 -4.54 -2.28
C HIS A 9 7.73 -5.84 -1.91
N VAL A 10 6.54 -6.06 -2.48
CA VAL A 10 5.90 -7.36 -2.47
C VAL A 10 6.78 -8.18 -3.39
N PRO A 11 7.63 -9.08 -2.87
CA PRO A 11 8.48 -9.89 -3.72
C PRO A 11 7.57 -10.68 -4.65
N LEU A 12 7.91 -10.74 -5.94
CA LEU A 12 7.16 -11.46 -6.97
C LEU A 12 7.03 -12.98 -6.68
N GLU A 13 7.61 -13.47 -5.58
CA GLU A 13 7.70 -14.88 -5.21
C GLU A 13 6.93 -15.26 -3.94
N ARG A 14 6.26 -14.31 -3.25
CA ARG A 14 5.27 -14.73 -2.23
C ARG A 14 3.99 -15.15 -2.93
N THR A 15 3.92 -16.45 -3.19
CA THR A 15 2.69 -17.17 -3.51
C THR A 15 1.55 -16.66 -2.63
N TRP A 16 0.47 -16.27 -3.30
CA TRP A 16 -0.82 -15.89 -2.75
C TRP A 16 -1.36 -17.03 -1.88
N GLY A 17 -0.99 -17.00 -0.60
CA GLY A 17 -1.34 -18.01 0.40
C GLY A 17 -1.59 -17.33 1.73
N GLY A 18 -2.59 -16.47 1.77
CA GLY A 18 -3.05 -15.78 2.98
C GLY A 18 -4.40 -15.13 2.70
N ASP A 19 -5.41 -15.57 3.44
CA ASP A 19 -6.83 -15.21 3.46
C ASP A 19 -7.28 -14.12 2.47
N ASP A 20 -8.14 -14.53 1.53
CA ASP A 20 -8.77 -13.75 0.45
C ASP A 20 -9.62 -12.54 0.93
N GLU A 21 -9.65 -12.22 2.22
CA GLU A 21 -10.52 -11.21 2.81
C GLU A 21 -10.02 -9.76 2.57
N ASP A 22 -8.71 -9.53 2.46
CA ASP A 22 -8.10 -8.20 2.32
C ASP A 22 -7.85 -7.77 0.84
N ARG A 23 -8.38 -8.52 -0.13
CA ARG A 23 -8.10 -8.31 -1.57
C ARG A 23 -9.09 -7.35 -2.24
N ILE A 24 -8.59 -6.54 -3.19
CA ILE A 24 -9.44 -5.77 -4.11
C ILE A 24 -10.24 -6.73 -5.00
N ILE A 25 -11.57 -6.76 -4.82
CA ILE A 25 -12.48 -7.65 -5.56
C ILE A 25 -12.47 -7.32 -7.06
N GLY A 26 -12.23 -8.33 -7.90
CA GLY A 26 -12.11 -8.16 -9.36
C GLY A 26 -10.85 -7.40 -9.81
N GLY A 27 -9.95 -7.10 -8.88
CA GLY A 27 -8.70 -6.41 -9.16
C GLY A 27 -7.62 -7.33 -9.72
N TYR A 28 -6.53 -6.70 -10.17
CA TYR A 28 -5.31 -7.34 -10.61
C TYR A 28 -4.10 -6.66 -9.93
N PRO A 29 -2.96 -7.34 -9.79
CA PRO A 29 -1.76 -6.74 -9.24
C PRO A 29 -1.31 -5.53 -10.07
N CYS A 30 -0.99 -4.42 -9.40
CA CYS A 30 -0.43 -3.24 -10.08
C CYS A 30 0.99 -3.54 -10.58
N ILE A 31 1.37 -2.94 -11.70
CA ILE A 31 2.77 -2.91 -12.16
C ILE A 31 3.59 -2.20 -11.07
N PRO A 32 4.77 -2.71 -10.67
CA PRO A 32 5.62 -2.06 -9.69
C PRO A 32 5.84 -0.57 -10.01
N PHE A 33 5.74 0.28 -8.99
CA PHE A 33 5.88 1.74 -9.10
C PHE A 33 4.85 2.48 -9.96
N SER A 34 3.83 1.80 -10.52
CA SER A 34 2.79 2.45 -11.34
C SER A 34 1.84 3.36 -10.54
N GLN A 35 1.72 3.14 -9.23
CA GLN A 35 0.93 3.95 -8.30
C GLN A 35 1.88 4.62 -7.28
N PRO A 36 2.73 5.58 -7.70
CA PRO A 36 3.77 6.14 -6.85
C PRO A 36 3.23 6.93 -5.65
N TRP A 37 1.95 7.29 -5.68
CA TRP A 37 1.25 7.95 -4.58
C TRP A 37 0.66 6.97 -3.55
N GLN A 38 0.64 5.66 -3.82
CA GLN A 38 0.00 4.69 -2.93
C GLN A 38 0.80 4.53 -1.63
N VAL A 39 0.11 4.68 -0.49
CA VAL A 39 0.67 4.48 0.85
C VAL A 39 -0.05 3.33 1.54
N TYR A 40 0.72 2.46 2.17
CA TYR A 40 0.21 1.43 3.07
C TYR A 40 0.35 1.87 4.52
N ILE A 41 -0.76 1.88 5.25
CA ILE A 41 -0.82 2.16 6.69
C ILE A 41 -0.96 0.81 7.38
N TYR A 42 0.02 0.43 8.21
CA TYR A 42 0.21 -0.95 8.70
C TYR A 42 -0.22 -1.18 10.16
N SER A 43 -0.24 -0.15 11.01
CA SER A 43 -0.55 -0.30 12.43
C SER A 43 -1.09 1.02 13.01
N PRO A 44 -2.13 0.99 13.87
CA PRO A 44 -2.89 -0.17 14.36
C PRO A 44 -3.87 -0.79 13.35
N VAL A 45 -4.16 -0.10 12.24
CA VAL A 45 -5.05 -0.55 11.17
C VAL A 45 -4.32 -0.92 9.90
N ARG A 46 -4.96 -1.71 9.05
CA ARG A 46 -4.59 -1.89 7.63
C ARG A 46 -5.43 -0.96 6.79
N CYS A 47 -4.86 0.18 6.41
CA CYS A 47 -5.52 1.17 5.58
C CYS A 47 -4.66 1.58 4.38
N GLY A 48 -5.30 2.22 3.40
CA GLY A 48 -4.63 2.90 2.30
C GLY A 48 -4.52 4.42 2.55
N GLY A 49 -3.65 5.07 1.78
CA GLY A 49 -3.54 6.52 1.72
C GLY A 49 -2.89 7.00 0.42
N ILE A 50 -2.93 8.31 0.20
CA ILE A 50 -2.38 8.98 -0.98
C ILE A 50 -1.31 9.98 -0.53
N LEU A 51 -0.08 9.82 -1.03
CA LEU A 51 0.99 10.80 -0.86
C LEU A 51 0.68 12.05 -1.69
N LEU A 52 0.29 13.13 -1.04
CA LEU A 52 -0.07 14.39 -1.68
C LEU A 52 1.16 15.29 -1.88
N ARG A 53 2.11 15.25 -0.93
CA ARG A 53 3.41 15.94 -0.93
C ARG A 53 4.42 15.15 -0.11
N ASP A 54 5.69 15.53 -0.15
CA ASP A 54 6.83 14.87 0.50
C ASP A 54 6.60 14.34 1.92
N ASN A 55 5.72 14.96 2.72
CA ASN A 55 5.40 14.53 4.08
C ASN A 55 3.90 14.62 4.41
N TRP A 56 3.02 14.62 3.40
CA TRP A 56 1.57 14.76 3.59
C TRP A 56 0.84 13.58 2.94
N VAL A 57 0.18 12.77 3.77
CA VAL A 57 -0.66 11.65 3.34
C VAL A 57 -2.13 11.97 3.63
N LEU A 58 -2.97 11.82 2.60
CA LEU A 58 -4.43 11.87 2.74
C LEU A 58 -4.97 10.44 2.97
N THR A 59 -5.83 10.25 3.96
CA THR A 59 -6.48 8.96 4.28
C THR A 59 -7.89 9.17 4.86
N ALA A 60 -8.62 8.08 5.09
CA ALA A 60 -9.93 8.13 5.72
C ALA A 60 -9.80 8.40 7.23
N ALA A 61 -10.69 9.24 7.77
CA ALA A 61 -10.66 9.62 9.19
C ALA A 61 -10.90 8.45 10.17
N HIS A 62 -11.49 7.35 9.72
CA HIS A 62 -11.76 6.17 10.55
C HIS A 62 -10.59 5.16 10.58
N CYS A 63 -9.47 5.45 9.90
CA CYS A 63 -8.27 4.62 9.91
C CYS A 63 -7.47 4.82 11.21
N ASN A 64 -8.02 4.32 12.33
CA ASN A 64 -7.46 4.42 13.69
C ASN A 64 -7.48 3.08 14.42
#